data_AF-A0A6G0VUU2-F1
#
_entry.id   AF-A0A6G0VUU2-F1
#
_cell.length_a   1.000
_cell.length_b   1.000
_cell.length_c   1.000
_cell.angle_alpha   90.00
_cell.angle_beta   90.00
_cell.angle_gamma   90.00
#
_symmetry.space_group_name_H-M   'P 1'
#
loop_
_entity.id
_entity.type
_entity.pdbx_description
1 polymer ?
#
loop_
_entity_poly.entity_id
_entity_poly.type
_entity_poly.pdbx_seq_one_letter_code
_entity_poly.pdbx_strand_id
1 'polypeptide(L)'
;MSGDKCVYFNYNLTRRTSKNSFHPFPANIKMHEKWIINSGNINLDGMSPKKLRKRYICSDHFDKSITKKYSLDSNESSDTFDIKFPLSYFFTGTSIKGDNFVTIIKDCKNEILELSLVPTCIICDQGSQNRRMYTLLRGNEDQPSTTICGQKIFLIYDMPHLIKSVRNNLLNGNFVMNKNKLVSLNDIKMAYEIDVNNSARALIKITPTHLHPNQFQKMNCKLAIQLLSNSVSATIKTCVATGELKSSTAINTANFIEIINKMFDSANSKHLYDPNPNRRPMSNRNLDFFENCWKMLTFYLYNAPRIFTFTSKTTPIV
;
A
#
# COMPACT_ATOMS: atom_id res chain seq x y z
N MET A 1 33.60 -0.56 40.10
CA MET A 1 34.38 -0.19 38.90
C MET A 1 33.57 -0.47 37.63
N SER A 2 33.67 0.43 36.64
CA SER A 2 33.13 0.38 35.27
C SER A 2 31.61 0.55 35.01
N GLY A 3 30.94 1.50 35.67
CA GLY A 3 29.60 1.95 35.25
C GLY A 3 29.58 2.82 33.99
N ASP A 4 30.74 3.36 33.58
CA ASP A 4 30.84 4.35 32.49
C ASP A 4 31.34 3.76 31.16
N LYS A 5 31.56 2.44 31.06
CA LYS A 5 32.16 1.80 29.89
C LYS A 5 31.13 0.97 29.11
N CYS A 6 31.23 0.99 27.78
CA CYS A 6 30.49 0.07 26.92
C CYS A 6 30.91 -1.37 27.23
N VAL A 7 29.94 -2.27 27.40
CA VAL A 7 30.22 -3.68 27.72
C VAL A 7 30.23 -4.61 26.51
N TYR A 8 30.24 -4.06 25.29
CA TYR A 8 30.40 -4.86 24.08
C TYR A 8 31.81 -5.50 24.04
N PHE A 9 31.90 -6.75 23.55
CA PHE A 9 33.14 -7.51 23.53
C PHE A 9 34.25 -6.76 22.78
N ASN A 10 35.46 -6.72 23.35
CA ASN A 10 36.63 -6.01 22.82
C ASN A 10 36.41 -4.54 22.46
N TYR A 11 35.45 -3.86 23.12
CA TYR A 11 35.15 -2.47 22.84
C TYR A 11 35.49 -1.55 24.03
N ASN A 12 36.35 -0.56 23.77
CA ASN A 12 36.97 0.28 24.81
C ASN A 12 36.47 1.74 24.82
N LEU A 13 35.17 1.94 24.60
CA LEU A 13 34.56 3.28 24.65
C LEU A 13 33.98 3.57 26.04
N THR A 14 34.20 4.79 26.54
CA THR A 14 33.61 5.27 27.79
C THR A 14 32.70 6.48 27.56
N ARG A 15 31.74 6.69 28.45
CA ARG A 15 30.84 7.85 28.47
C ARG A 15 31.59 9.18 28.53
N ARG A 16 32.76 9.20 29.17
CA ARG A 16 33.57 10.42 29.35
C ARG A 16 34.36 10.81 28.10
N THR A 17 34.71 9.83 27.28
CA THR A 17 35.61 10.02 26.13
C THR A 17 34.88 10.05 24.79
N SER A 18 33.55 9.89 24.76
CA SER A 18 32.80 9.77 23.51
C SER A 18 31.54 10.64 23.50
N LYS A 19 31.14 11.10 22.31
CA LYS A 19 29.87 11.80 22.06
C LYS A 19 28.69 10.85 21.84
N ASN A 20 28.90 9.55 21.95
CA ASN A 20 27.89 8.54 21.67
C ASN A 20 26.89 8.39 22.82
N SER A 21 25.64 8.05 22.50
CA SER A 21 24.66 7.70 23.51
C SER A 21 24.91 6.29 24.05
N PHE A 22 24.65 6.08 25.34
CA PHE A 22 24.85 4.79 26.02
C PHE A 22 23.53 4.27 26.53
N HIS A 23 23.11 3.12 26.01
CA HIS A 23 21.82 2.51 26.27
C HIS A 23 21.94 1.48 27.41
N PRO A 24 21.16 1.59 28.49
CA PRO A 24 21.14 0.58 29.55
C PRO A 24 20.48 -0.70 29.08
N PHE A 25 20.77 -1.81 29.75
CA PHE A 25 20.07 -3.07 29.50
C PHE A 25 18.55 -2.93 29.77
N PRO A 26 17.68 -3.43 28.87
CA PRO A 26 16.22 -3.28 28.97
C PRO A 26 15.62 -3.95 30.20
N ALA A 27 14.51 -3.45 30.73
CA ALA A 27 13.85 -4.04 31.89
C ALA A 27 13.35 -5.49 31.70
N ASN A 28 13.10 -5.90 30.46
CA ASN A 28 12.50 -7.17 30.08
C ASN A 28 13.55 -8.29 30.05
N ILE A 29 13.26 -9.42 30.71
CA ILE A 29 14.19 -10.55 30.87
C ILE A 29 14.57 -11.19 29.52
N LYS A 30 13.61 -11.42 28.60
CA LYS A 30 13.90 -11.97 27.28
C LYS A 30 14.81 -11.05 26.45
N MET A 31 14.64 -9.73 26.62
CA MET A 31 15.52 -8.75 25.99
C MET A 31 16.91 -8.72 26.62
N HIS A 32 17.07 -9.01 27.92
CA HIS A 32 18.38 -9.15 28.53
C HIS A 32 19.20 -10.24 27.86
N GLU A 33 18.64 -11.44 27.69
CA GLU A 33 19.32 -12.58 27.08
C GLU A 33 19.79 -12.24 25.66
N LYS A 34 18.91 -11.63 24.86
CA LYS A 34 19.24 -11.18 23.49
C LYS A 34 20.38 -10.16 23.48
N TRP A 35 20.40 -9.21 24.41
CA TRP A 35 21.48 -8.22 24.51
C TRP A 35 22.80 -8.83 25.00
N ILE A 36 22.75 -9.80 25.93
CA ILE A 36 23.94 -10.53 26.40
C ILE A 36 24.57 -11.28 25.22
N ILE A 37 23.77 -12.07 24.50
CA ILE A 37 24.23 -12.84 23.33
C ILE A 37 24.83 -11.91 22.28
N ASN A 38 24.11 -10.87 21.88
CA ASN A 38 24.55 -9.95 20.82
C ASN A 38 25.78 -9.11 21.21
N SER A 39 26.00 -8.88 22.51
CA SER A 39 27.18 -8.17 22.98
C SER A 39 28.48 -8.96 22.84
N GLY A 40 28.38 -10.30 22.71
CA GLY A 40 29.52 -11.22 22.67
C GLY A 40 30.34 -11.27 23.98
N ASN A 41 29.90 -10.60 25.05
CA ASN A 41 30.66 -10.49 26.29
C ASN A 41 30.23 -11.55 27.29
N ILE A 42 30.99 -12.65 27.36
CA ILE A 42 30.73 -13.79 28.25
C ILE A 42 30.65 -13.42 29.73
N ASN A 43 31.27 -12.30 30.15
CA ASN A 43 31.23 -11.86 31.54
C ASN A 43 29.85 -11.33 31.96
N LEU A 44 28.96 -11.08 31.02
CA LEU A 44 27.58 -10.66 31.30
C LEU A 44 26.65 -11.85 31.57
N ASP A 45 27.07 -13.06 31.17
CA ASP A 45 26.30 -14.27 31.41
C ASP A 45 26.27 -14.61 32.92
N GLY A 46 25.13 -15.10 33.39
CA GLY A 46 24.89 -15.38 34.82
C GLY A 46 24.80 -14.14 35.74
N MET A 47 24.89 -12.91 35.23
CA MET A 47 24.67 -11.71 36.05
C MET A 47 23.18 -11.54 36.41
N SER A 48 22.90 -11.12 37.64
CA SER A 48 21.52 -10.83 38.04
C SER A 48 20.94 -9.63 37.27
N PRO A 49 19.61 -9.62 36.98
CA PRO A 49 18.94 -8.51 36.31
C PRO A 49 19.24 -7.13 36.92
N LYS A 50 19.37 -7.06 38.25
CA LYS A 50 19.71 -5.83 38.99
C LYS A 50 21.13 -5.33 38.69
N LYS A 51 22.08 -6.23 38.43
CA LYS A 51 23.45 -5.90 38.03
C LYS A 51 23.52 -5.50 36.55
N LEU A 52 22.79 -6.22 35.68
CA LEU A 52 22.74 -5.94 34.24
C LEU A 52 22.18 -4.55 33.92
N ARG A 53 21.14 -4.10 34.63
CA ARG A 53 20.58 -2.75 34.48
C ARG A 53 21.57 -1.60 34.71
N LYS A 54 22.70 -1.87 35.37
CA LYS A 54 23.78 -0.88 35.60
C LYS A 54 24.88 -0.94 34.53
N ARG A 55 24.72 -1.76 33.48
CA ARG A 55 25.63 -1.90 32.34
C ARG A 55 25.04 -1.21 31.12
N TYR A 56 25.91 -0.81 30.19
CA TYR A 56 25.53 -0.02 29.03
C TYR A 56 26.23 -0.48 27.76
N ILE A 57 25.54 -0.36 26.62
CA ILE A 57 26.11 -0.55 25.27
C ILE A 57 25.98 0.80 24.53
N CYS A 58 27.01 1.24 23.82
CA CYS A 58 26.97 2.50 23.07
C CYS A 58 26.16 2.36 21.78
N SER A 59 25.71 3.50 21.23
CA SER A 59 24.90 3.60 20.02
C SER A 59 25.53 3.00 18.76
N ASP A 60 26.86 2.83 18.71
CA ASP A 60 27.53 2.28 17.52
C ASP A 60 27.18 0.82 17.24
N HIS A 61 26.71 0.09 18.25
CA HIS A 61 26.28 -1.30 18.12
C HIS A 61 24.78 -1.44 17.81
N PHE A 62 24.08 -0.33 17.66
CA PHE A 62 22.69 -0.32 17.27
C PHE A 62 22.58 0.30 15.88
N ASP A 63 21.86 -0.37 15.00
CA ASP A 63 21.53 0.24 13.72
C ASP A 63 20.76 1.55 13.96
N LYS A 64 21.28 2.63 13.39
CA LYS A 64 20.69 3.98 13.47
C LYS A 64 19.26 4.02 12.90
N SER A 65 18.89 3.03 12.09
CA SER A 65 17.53 2.87 11.55
C SER A 65 16.52 2.25 12.54
N ILE A 66 16.99 1.51 13.55
CA ILE A 66 16.14 0.66 14.41
C ILE A 66 15.78 1.35 15.75
N THR A 67 16.68 2.17 16.30
CA THR A 67 16.54 2.72 17.67
C THR A 67 15.39 3.70 17.87
N LYS A 68 14.76 4.22 16.80
CA LYS A 68 13.58 5.10 16.89
C LYS A 68 12.23 4.40 16.83
N LYS A 69 12.17 3.09 16.51
CA LYS A 69 10.89 2.43 16.16
C LYS A 69 10.28 1.53 17.23
N TYR A 70 11.00 1.15 18.27
CA TYR A 70 10.53 0.11 19.20
C TYR A 70 10.53 0.58 20.66
N SER A 71 9.55 1.42 20.95
CA SER A 71 8.97 1.53 22.28
C SER A 71 7.46 1.60 22.07
N LEU A 72 6.78 0.45 22.13
CA LEU A 72 5.43 0.25 22.69
C LEU A 72 4.90 -1.16 22.39
N ASP A 73 4.30 -1.71 23.43
CA ASP A 73 3.31 -2.79 23.51
C ASP A 73 3.75 -4.24 23.23
N SER A 74 4.16 -4.85 24.34
CA SER A 74 4.05 -6.29 24.60
C SER A 74 2.59 -6.73 24.59
N ASN A 75 2.19 -7.43 23.55
CA ASN A 75 1.32 -8.61 23.55
C ASN A 75 1.28 -9.14 22.12
N GLU A 76 1.80 -10.36 21.91
CA GLU A 76 1.69 -11.16 20.67
C GLU A 76 1.96 -10.44 19.35
N SER A 77 3.03 -9.65 19.23
CA SER A 77 3.51 -9.24 17.91
C SER A 77 4.41 -10.32 17.34
N SER A 78 4.03 -10.87 16.19
CA SER A 78 4.99 -11.47 15.28
C SER A 78 6.04 -10.40 14.95
N ASP A 79 7.30 -10.68 15.27
CA ASP A 79 8.42 -9.80 14.91
C ASP A 79 8.47 -9.72 13.37
N THR A 80 7.88 -8.66 12.82
CA THR A 80 7.88 -8.38 11.38
C THR A 80 9.10 -7.55 11.06
N PHE A 81 10.12 -8.21 10.49
CA PHE A 81 11.28 -7.53 9.94
C PHE A 81 10.95 -7.03 8.52
N ASP A 82 11.26 -5.77 8.21
CA ASP A 82 11.14 -5.24 6.84
C ASP A 82 12.34 -5.72 6.01
N ILE A 83 12.28 -6.98 5.57
CA ILE A 83 13.30 -7.62 4.75
C ILE A 83 12.68 -7.91 3.37
N LYS A 84 13.43 -7.56 2.32
CA LYS A 84 13.08 -7.87 0.93
C LYS A 84 14.25 -8.56 0.27
N PHE A 85 14.00 -9.72 -0.31
CA PHE A 85 14.99 -10.44 -1.11
C PHE A 85 14.29 -11.16 -2.26
N PRO A 86 14.93 -11.26 -3.44
CA PRO A 86 14.43 -12.11 -4.51
C PRO A 86 14.58 -13.57 -4.11
N LEU A 87 13.49 -14.34 -4.15
CA LEU A 87 13.54 -15.79 -3.90
C LEU A 87 13.98 -16.55 -5.15
N SER A 88 13.37 -16.25 -6.29
CA SER A 88 13.58 -16.96 -7.55
C SER A 88 13.53 -16.02 -8.74
N TYR A 89 14.26 -16.37 -9.80
CA TYR A 89 14.27 -15.65 -11.06
C TYR A 89 14.30 -16.65 -12.22
N PHE A 90 13.46 -16.44 -13.23
CA PHE A 90 13.31 -17.35 -14.35
C PHE A 90 13.48 -16.58 -15.66
N PHE A 91 14.35 -17.08 -16.54
CA PHE A 91 14.47 -16.60 -17.91
C PHE A 91 13.46 -17.32 -18.79
N THR A 92 12.74 -16.56 -19.60
CA THR A 92 11.65 -17.10 -20.43
C THR A 92 11.83 -16.59 -21.85
N GLY A 93 11.94 -17.50 -22.82
CA GLY A 93 12.06 -17.11 -24.23
C GLY A 93 10.77 -16.48 -24.79
N THR A 94 9.62 -16.80 -24.20
CA THR A 94 8.31 -16.21 -24.47
C THR A 94 7.52 -16.07 -23.16
N SER A 95 6.32 -15.49 -23.21
CA SER A 95 5.47 -15.35 -22.00
C SER A 95 5.13 -16.70 -21.37
N ILE A 96 5.38 -16.85 -20.06
CA ILE A 96 4.99 -18.04 -19.28
C ILE A 96 3.48 -18.23 -19.32
N LYS A 97 3.02 -19.47 -19.54
CA LYS A 97 1.60 -19.85 -19.42
C LYS A 97 1.17 -19.86 -17.96
N GLY A 98 -0.05 -19.41 -17.66
CA GLY A 98 -0.60 -19.38 -16.29
C GLY A 98 -0.49 -20.70 -15.50
N ASP A 99 -0.52 -21.85 -16.17
CA ASP A 99 -0.38 -23.18 -15.54
C ASP A 99 1.04 -23.37 -14.94
N ASN A 100 2.07 -22.93 -15.66
CA ASN A 100 3.46 -22.99 -15.18
C ASN A 100 3.67 -22.03 -14.00
N PHE A 101 2.99 -20.87 -13.98
CA PHE A 101 3.02 -19.96 -12.83
C PHE A 101 2.49 -20.61 -11.55
N VAL A 102 1.42 -21.41 -11.63
CA VAL A 102 0.88 -22.12 -10.47
C VAL A 102 1.90 -23.10 -9.90
N THR A 103 2.60 -23.85 -10.75
CA THR A 103 3.67 -24.77 -10.32
C THR A 103 4.80 -24.00 -9.64
N ILE A 104 5.32 -22.96 -10.29
CA ILE A 104 6.40 -22.12 -9.73
C ILE A 104 6.02 -21.55 -8.36
N ILE A 105 4.80 -21.04 -8.20
CA ILE A 105 4.33 -20.47 -6.92
C ILE A 105 4.24 -21.55 -5.84
N LYS A 106 3.79 -22.77 -6.17
CA LYS A 106 3.74 -23.88 -5.21
C LYS A 106 5.13 -24.31 -4.78
N ASP A 107 6.08 -24.37 -5.71
CA ASP A 107 7.48 -24.74 -5.42
C ASP A 107 8.15 -23.67 -4.55
N CYS A 108 8.06 -22.40 -4.96
CA CYS A 108 8.55 -21.26 -4.16
C CYS A 108 7.96 -21.24 -2.75
N LYS A 109 6.68 -21.58 -2.60
CA LYS A 109 6.04 -21.66 -1.29
C LYS A 109 6.67 -22.75 -0.43
N ASN A 110 6.92 -23.93 -0.98
CA ASN A 110 7.53 -25.02 -0.23
C ASN A 110 8.93 -24.62 0.28
N GLU A 111 9.75 -23.98 -0.56
CA GLU A 111 11.06 -23.46 -0.15
C GLU A 111 10.95 -22.41 0.96
N ILE A 112 9.98 -21.48 0.88
CA ILE A 112 9.73 -20.50 1.95
C ILE A 112 9.36 -21.20 3.27
N LEU A 113 8.54 -22.26 3.20
CA LEU A 113 8.15 -23.02 4.39
C LEU A 113 9.32 -23.77 5.03
N GLU A 114 10.26 -24.29 4.23
CA GLU A 114 11.50 -24.91 4.73
C GLU A 114 12.36 -23.91 5.52
N LEU A 115 12.32 -22.63 5.14
CA LEU A 115 12.97 -21.53 5.87
C LEU A 115 12.21 -21.10 7.14
N SER A 116 11.16 -21.83 7.53
CA SER A 116 10.26 -21.48 8.64
C SER A 116 9.57 -20.11 8.48
N LEU A 117 9.44 -19.64 7.24
CA LEU A 117 8.68 -18.43 6.90
C LEU A 117 7.26 -18.81 6.49
N VAL A 118 6.29 -17.99 6.87
CA VAL A 118 4.85 -18.29 6.70
C VAL A 118 4.25 -17.31 5.68
N PRO A 119 4.14 -17.68 4.38
CA PRO A 119 3.62 -16.79 3.36
C PRO A 119 2.11 -16.59 3.51
N THR A 120 1.64 -15.35 3.58
CA THR A 120 0.22 -15.02 3.87
C THR A 120 -0.59 -14.62 2.65
N CYS A 121 0.06 -14.06 1.63
CA CYS A 121 -0.61 -13.58 0.43
C CYS A 121 0.29 -13.68 -0.81
N ILE A 122 -0.35 -13.73 -1.96
CA ILE A 122 0.25 -13.52 -3.28
C ILE A 122 -0.29 -12.20 -3.81
N ILE A 123 0.60 -11.33 -4.29
CA ILE A 123 0.25 -10.04 -4.90
C ILE A 123 0.79 -10.01 -6.32
N CYS A 124 -0.05 -9.69 -7.29
CA CYS A 124 0.35 -9.55 -8.69
C CYS A 124 -0.48 -8.48 -9.43
N ASP A 125 -0.09 -8.16 -10.66
CA ASP A 125 -0.86 -7.26 -11.52
C ASP A 125 -2.05 -7.97 -12.22
N GLN A 126 -2.79 -7.24 -13.05
CA GLN A 126 -3.95 -7.76 -13.80
C GLN A 126 -3.58 -8.38 -15.17
N GLY A 127 -2.31 -8.76 -15.38
CA GLY A 127 -1.86 -9.42 -16.60
C GLY A 127 -2.68 -10.68 -16.91
N SER A 128 -2.82 -11.03 -18.19
CA SER A 128 -3.61 -12.21 -18.61
C SER A 128 -3.16 -13.51 -17.94
N GLN A 129 -1.85 -13.69 -17.78
CA GLN A 129 -1.27 -14.87 -17.13
C GLN A 129 -1.55 -14.89 -15.62
N ASN A 130 -1.45 -13.74 -14.96
CA ASN A 130 -1.75 -13.59 -13.53
C ASN A 130 -3.23 -13.83 -13.22
N ARG A 131 -4.13 -13.32 -14.07
CA ARG A 131 -5.56 -13.62 -13.96
C ARG A 131 -5.84 -15.12 -14.14
N ARG A 132 -5.22 -15.77 -15.14
CA ARG A 132 -5.33 -17.22 -15.34
C ARG A 132 -4.81 -17.99 -14.12
N MET A 133 -3.67 -17.59 -13.55
CA MET A 133 -3.14 -18.19 -12.33
C MET A 133 -4.14 -18.10 -11.17
N TYR A 134 -4.75 -16.94 -10.92
CA TYR A 134 -5.77 -16.81 -9.86
C TYR A 134 -7.00 -17.68 -10.12
N THR A 135 -7.46 -17.78 -11.36
CA THR A 135 -8.54 -18.71 -11.74
C THR A 135 -8.17 -20.17 -11.45
N LEU A 136 -6.95 -20.59 -11.80
CA LEU A 136 -6.46 -21.95 -11.53
C LEU A 136 -6.31 -22.24 -10.04
N LEU A 137 -5.97 -21.23 -9.24
CA LEU A 137 -5.96 -21.27 -7.78
C LEU A 137 -7.37 -21.20 -7.17
N ARG A 138 -8.43 -21.15 -7.99
CA ARG A 138 -9.84 -21.03 -7.60
C ARG A 138 -10.17 -19.74 -6.84
N GLY A 139 -9.38 -18.69 -7.04
CA GLY A 139 -9.63 -17.37 -6.50
C GLY A 139 -10.75 -16.65 -7.25
N ASN A 140 -11.73 -16.13 -6.52
CA ASN A 140 -12.79 -15.27 -7.05
C ASN A 140 -13.26 -14.27 -5.97
N GLU A 141 -14.29 -13.48 -6.28
CA GLU A 141 -14.80 -12.42 -5.40
C GLU A 141 -15.36 -12.97 -4.08
N ASP A 142 -16.05 -14.10 -4.11
CA ASP A 142 -16.61 -14.77 -2.93
C ASP A 142 -15.54 -15.56 -2.16
N GLN A 143 -14.53 -16.06 -2.88
CA GLN A 143 -13.43 -16.87 -2.36
C GLN A 143 -12.07 -16.22 -2.71
N PRO A 144 -11.66 -15.15 -2.01
CA PRO A 144 -10.43 -14.38 -2.33
C PRO A 144 -9.15 -15.03 -1.80
N SER A 145 -9.20 -16.33 -1.53
CA SER A 145 -8.09 -17.09 -0.94
C SER A 145 -8.09 -18.51 -1.46
N THR A 146 -6.90 -19.10 -1.53
CA THR A 146 -6.69 -20.49 -1.90
C THR A 146 -5.98 -21.23 -0.77
N THR A 147 -5.98 -22.55 -0.83
CA THR A 147 -5.21 -23.39 0.10
C THR A 147 -4.12 -24.10 -0.69
N ILE A 148 -2.88 -23.84 -0.32
CA ILE A 148 -1.70 -24.51 -0.88
C ILE A 148 -1.00 -25.22 0.27
N CYS A 149 -0.71 -26.52 0.16
CA CYS A 149 -0.03 -27.29 1.23
C CYS A 149 -0.67 -27.10 2.62
N GLY A 150 -2.00 -27.16 2.71
CA GLY A 150 -2.74 -27.01 3.98
C GLY A 150 -2.82 -25.60 4.56
N GLN A 151 -2.15 -24.61 3.98
CA GLN A 151 -2.14 -23.24 4.47
C GLN A 151 -2.91 -22.29 3.53
N LYS A 152 -3.79 -21.49 4.13
CA LYS A 152 -4.58 -20.45 3.46
C LYS A 152 -3.67 -19.30 3.01
N ILE A 153 -3.80 -18.93 1.73
CA ILE A 153 -3.09 -17.80 1.11
C ILE A 153 -4.11 -16.89 0.45
N PHE A 154 -4.04 -15.59 0.74
CA PHE A 154 -4.89 -14.58 0.09
C PHE A 154 -4.35 -14.21 -1.29
N LEU A 155 -5.26 -14.00 -2.24
CA LEU A 155 -4.94 -13.63 -3.62
C LEU A 155 -5.32 -12.18 -3.83
N ILE A 156 -4.33 -11.30 -4.02
CA ILE A 156 -4.53 -9.85 -4.03
C ILE A 156 -3.99 -9.27 -5.34
N TYR A 157 -4.73 -8.35 -5.95
CA TYR A 157 -4.19 -7.54 -7.03
C TYR A 157 -3.53 -6.27 -6.50
N ASP A 158 -2.45 -5.85 -7.17
CA ASP A 158 -1.81 -4.56 -6.96
C ASP A 158 -2.85 -3.42 -7.10
N MET A 159 -2.99 -2.63 -6.03
CA MET A 159 -3.95 -1.53 -5.98
C MET A 159 -3.64 -0.38 -6.98
N PRO A 160 -2.39 0.12 -7.11
CA PRO A 160 -2.05 1.08 -8.17
C PRO A 160 -2.53 0.71 -9.59
N HIS A 161 -2.43 -0.57 -9.96
CA HIS A 161 -2.86 -1.11 -11.24
C HIS A 161 -4.39 -1.18 -11.34
N LEU A 162 -5.09 -1.48 -10.25
CA LEU A 162 -6.55 -1.35 -10.20
C LEU A 162 -6.99 0.10 -10.48
N ILE A 163 -6.39 1.09 -9.81
CA ILE A 163 -6.69 2.52 -10.04
C ILE A 163 -6.40 2.93 -11.48
N LYS A 164 -5.29 2.45 -12.06
CA LYS A 164 -4.97 2.66 -13.47
C LYS A 164 -6.07 2.10 -14.38
N SER A 165 -6.59 0.90 -14.12
CA SER A 165 -7.67 0.30 -14.89
C SER A 165 -8.98 1.08 -14.77
N VAL A 166 -9.32 1.57 -13.57
CA VAL A 166 -10.48 2.45 -13.33
C VAL A 166 -10.35 3.73 -14.16
N ARG A 167 -9.20 4.39 -14.09
CA ARG A 167 -8.91 5.57 -14.90
C ARG A 167 -9.03 5.27 -16.39
N ASN A 168 -8.43 4.18 -16.87
CA ASN A 168 -8.45 3.84 -18.29
C ASN A 168 -9.87 3.54 -18.78
N ASN A 169 -10.72 2.94 -17.94
CA ASN A 169 -12.13 2.74 -18.28
C ASN A 169 -12.88 4.08 -18.34
N LEU A 170 -12.62 5.01 -17.41
CA LEU A 170 -13.23 6.35 -17.40
C LEU A 170 -12.79 7.20 -18.60
N LEU A 171 -11.55 7.04 -19.07
CA LEU A 171 -11.07 7.70 -20.30
C LEU A 171 -11.82 7.22 -21.55
N ASN A 172 -12.23 5.95 -21.54
CA ASN A 172 -12.86 5.30 -22.69
C ASN A 172 -14.39 5.41 -22.67
N GLY A 173 -15.00 5.77 -21.54
CA GLY A 173 -16.44 5.87 -21.41
C GLY A 173 -16.90 6.27 -20.00
N ASN A 174 -18.15 6.69 -19.90
CA ASN A 174 -18.74 7.08 -18.62
C ASN A 174 -19.12 5.84 -17.80
N PHE A 175 -19.15 6.01 -16.47
CA PHE A 175 -19.73 5.01 -15.58
C PHE A 175 -21.16 5.39 -15.22
N VAL A 176 -22.02 4.39 -15.07
CA VAL A 176 -23.33 4.57 -14.43
C VAL A 176 -23.33 3.84 -13.12
N MET A 177 -23.47 4.62 -12.05
CA MET A 177 -23.52 4.15 -10.67
C MET A 177 -24.98 4.16 -10.20
N ASN A 178 -25.37 3.18 -9.39
CA ASN A 178 -26.68 3.11 -8.73
C ASN A 178 -27.84 3.37 -9.72
N LYS A 179 -27.80 2.68 -10.86
CA LYS A 179 -28.74 2.75 -12.00
C LYS A 179 -28.81 4.08 -12.78
N ASN A 180 -28.68 5.25 -12.14
CA ASN A 180 -28.89 6.56 -12.81
C ASN A 180 -27.84 7.65 -12.54
N LYS A 181 -26.79 7.39 -11.75
CA LYS A 181 -25.75 8.40 -11.47
C LYS A 181 -24.59 8.28 -12.45
N LEU A 182 -24.54 9.18 -13.42
CA LEU A 182 -23.46 9.22 -14.40
C LEU A 182 -22.19 9.82 -13.79
N VAL A 183 -21.05 9.19 -14.06
CA VAL A 183 -19.70 9.69 -13.76
C VAL A 183 -18.97 9.87 -15.08
N SER A 184 -18.46 11.07 -15.34
CA SER A 184 -17.86 11.43 -16.61
C SER A 184 -16.51 12.10 -16.44
N LEU A 185 -15.56 11.72 -17.31
CA LEU A 185 -14.30 12.46 -17.46
C LEU A 185 -14.54 13.93 -17.83
N ASN A 186 -15.65 14.25 -18.51
CA ASN A 186 -15.94 15.61 -18.94
C ASN A 186 -16.07 16.59 -17.77
N ASP A 187 -16.63 16.13 -16.64
CA ASP A 187 -16.72 16.95 -15.42
C ASP A 187 -15.33 17.32 -14.88
N ILE A 188 -14.35 16.41 -15.02
CA ILE A 188 -12.95 16.67 -14.63
C ILE A 188 -12.30 17.67 -15.60
N LYS A 189 -12.59 17.56 -16.91
CA LYS A 189 -12.08 18.50 -17.93
C LYS A 189 -12.60 19.91 -17.69
N MET A 190 -13.91 20.07 -17.49
CA MET A 190 -14.52 21.37 -17.19
C MET A 190 -13.93 21.99 -15.92
N ALA A 191 -13.78 21.21 -14.85
CA ALA A 191 -13.16 21.70 -13.62
C ALA A 191 -11.68 22.11 -13.83
N TYR A 192 -10.94 21.37 -14.66
CA TYR A 192 -9.56 21.72 -15.01
C TYR A 192 -9.47 23.01 -15.84
N GLU A 193 -10.37 23.23 -16.78
CA GLU A 193 -10.45 24.45 -17.60
C GLU A 193 -10.81 25.67 -16.75
N ILE A 194 -11.68 25.52 -15.75
CA ILE A 194 -11.94 26.59 -14.78
C ILE A 194 -10.69 26.85 -13.93
N ASP A 195 -10.09 25.80 -13.37
CA ASP A 195 -8.92 25.90 -12.49
C ASP A 195 -7.71 26.56 -13.16
N VAL A 196 -7.44 26.25 -14.44
CA VAL A 196 -6.25 26.79 -15.14
C VAL A 196 -6.33 28.29 -15.37
N ASN A 197 -7.53 28.86 -15.39
CA ASN A 197 -7.77 30.30 -15.54
C ASN A 197 -7.69 31.05 -14.20
N ASN A 198 -7.64 30.34 -13.07
CA ASN A 198 -7.53 30.94 -11.75
C ASN A 198 -6.08 31.30 -11.42
N SER A 199 -5.90 32.45 -10.77
CA SER A 199 -4.59 32.91 -10.28
C SER A 199 -3.99 31.96 -9.24
N ALA A 200 -4.84 31.38 -8.38
CA ALA A 200 -4.48 30.35 -7.42
C ALA A 200 -5.08 29.00 -7.86
N ARG A 201 -4.23 28.15 -8.44
CA ARG A 201 -4.64 26.84 -8.95
C ARG A 201 -4.72 25.80 -7.84
N ALA A 202 -5.85 25.08 -7.77
CA ALA A 202 -6.02 23.91 -6.92
C ALA A 202 -5.48 22.63 -7.58
N LEU A 203 -5.51 22.54 -8.92
CA LEU A 203 -5.10 21.35 -9.68
C LEU A 203 -3.66 21.43 -10.20
N ILE A 204 -2.71 21.89 -9.38
CA ILE A 204 -1.29 22.11 -9.75
C ILE A 204 -0.57 20.88 -10.31
N LYS A 205 -1.02 19.66 -9.96
CA LYS A 205 -0.42 18.39 -10.40
C LYS A 205 -1.06 17.86 -11.68
N ILE A 206 -2.24 18.37 -12.04
CA ILE A 206 -2.98 17.89 -13.21
C ILE A 206 -2.47 18.65 -14.42
N THR A 207 -2.27 17.91 -15.50
CA THR A 207 -1.78 18.41 -16.78
C THR A 207 -2.65 17.86 -17.90
N PRO A 208 -2.57 18.39 -19.13
CA PRO A 208 -3.33 17.84 -20.26
C PRO A 208 -3.08 16.34 -20.48
N THR A 209 -1.88 15.85 -20.13
CA THR A 209 -1.51 14.43 -20.17
C THR A 209 -2.38 13.54 -19.28
N HIS A 210 -2.93 14.06 -18.19
CA HIS A 210 -3.83 13.29 -17.33
C HIS A 210 -5.19 13.04 -18.00
N LEU A 211 -5.68 14.03 -18.75
CA LEU A 211 -6.98 14.04 -19.42
C LEU A 211 -6.93 13.36 -20.80
N HIS A 212 -5.79 13.47 -21.48
CA HIS A 212 -5.54 12.95 -22.82
C HIS A 212 -4.21 12.18 -22.89
N PRO A 213 -4.04 11.06 -22.17
CA PRO A 213 -2.81 10.29 -22.20
C PRO A 213 -2.68 9.47 -23.50
N ASN A 214 -1.46 9.41 -24.03
CA ASN A 214 -1.12 8.46 -25.08
C ASN A 214 -1.03 7.02 -24.55
N GLN A 215 -0.78 6.05 -25.45
CA GLN A 215 -0.78 4.62 -25.10
C GLN A 215 0.25 4.25 -24.02
N PHE A 216 1.45 4.84 -24.04
CA PHE A 216 2.46 4.62 -23.01
C PHE A 216 2.07 5.28 -21.68
N GLN A 217 1.52 6.48 -21.72
CA GLN A 217 1.06 7.22 -20.54
C GLN A 217 -0.15 6.56 -19.86
N LYS A 218 -0.97 5.82 -20.61
CA LYS A 218 -2.05 4.97 -20.06
C LYS A 218 -1.52 3.89 -19.11
N MET A 219 -0.25 3.50 -19.24
CA MET A 219 0.40 2.52 -18.35
C MET A 219 0.89 3.12 -17.04
N ASN A 220 1.02 4.44 -16.95
CA ASN A 220 1.56 5.13 -15.77
C ASN A 220 0.52 5.24 -14.65
N CYS A 221 0.72 4.48 -13.56
CA CYS A 221 -0.15 4.51 -12.38
C CYS A 221 -0.15 5.87 -11.67
N LYS A 222 0.97 6.62 -11.70
CA LYS A 222 1.06 7.93 -11.05
C LYS A 222 0.04 8.92 -11.62
N LEU A 223 -0.09 8.97 -12.95
CA LEU A 223 -1.07 9.83 -13.61
C LEU A 223 -2.50 9.45 -13.23
N ALA A 224 -2.78 8.15 -13.10
CA ALA A 224 -4.11 7.68 -12.71
C ALA A 224 -4.44 8.07 -11.26
N ILE A 225 -3.50 7.86 -10.33
CA ILE A 225 -3.66 8.20 -8.91
C ILE A 225 -3.82 9.73 -8.73
N GLN A 226 -3.07 10.54 -9.47
CA GLN A 226 -3.20 12.00 -9.41
C GLN A 226 -4.55 12.48 -9.95
N LEU A 227 -5.03 11.91 -11.06
CA LEU A 227 -6.33 12.25 -11.63
C LEU A 227 -7.50 11.86 -10.72
N LEU A 228 -7.40 10.71 -10.04
CA LEU A 228 -8.42 10.20 -9.12
C LEU A 228 -8.10 10.55 -7.67
N SER A 229 -7.74 11.82 -7.42
CA SER A 229 -7.29 12.30 -6.11
C SER A 229 -8.31 13.18 -5.40
N ASN A 230 -8.16 13.32 -4.08
CA ASN A 230 -9.01 14.17 -3.26
C ASN A 230 -9.03 15.64 -3.74
N SER A 231 -7.91 16.19 -4.21
CA SER A 231 -7.88 17.56 -4.74
C SER A 231 -8.77 17.73 -5.96
N VAL A 232 -8.81 16.73 -6.85
CA VAL A 232 -9.68 16.77 -8.04
C VAL A 232 -11.15 16.73 -7.62
N SER A 233 -11.51 15.85 -6.67
CA SER A 233 -12.87 15.81 -6.11
C SER A 233 -13.26 17.15 -5.48
N ALA A 234 -12.39 17.71 -4.62
CA ALA A 234 -12.63 18.97 -3.94
C ALA A 234 -12.82 20.12 -4.92
N THR A 235 -11.95 20.26 -5.93
CA THR A 235 -12.08 21.30 -6.96
C THR A 235 -13.41 21.20 -7.71
N ILE A 236 -13.83 20.00 -8.12
CA ILE A 236 -15.14 19.83 -8.79
C ILE A 236 -16.28 20.28 -7.87
N LYS A 237 -16.27 19.87 -6.59
CA LYS A 237 -17.31 20.29 -5.62
C LYS A 237 -17.31 21.80 -5.43
N THR A 238 -16.14 22.43 -5.33
CA THR A 238 -16.01 23.88 -5.22
C THR A 238 -16.59 24.58 -6.44
N CYS A 239 -16.22 24.17 -7.66
CA CYS A 239 -16.72 24.79 -8.89
C CYS A 239 -18.25 24.65 -9.02
N VAL A 240 -18.83 23.54 -8.54
CA VAL A 240 -20.29 23.37 -8.50
C VAL A 240 -20.91 24.31 -7.46
N ALA A 241 -20.33 24.40 -6.26
CA ALA A 241 -20.83 25.24 -5.18
C ALA A 241 -20.75 26.74 -5.50
N THR A 242 -19.74 27.18 -6.26
CA THR A 242 -19.60 28.56 -6.75
C THR A 242 -20.50 28.85 -7.97
N GLY A 243 -21.10 27.83 -8.58
CA GLY A 243 -21.91 27.95 -9.80
C GLY A 243 -21.11 28.12 -11.09
N GLU A 244 -19.78 28.02 -11.02
CA GLU A 244 -18.88 28.08 -12.19
C GLU A 244 -19.03 26.85 -13.09
N LEU A 245 -19.23 25.68 -12.47
CA LEU A 245 -19.41 24.42 -13.18
C LEU A 245 -20.87 23.99 -13.15
N LYS A 246 -21.53 24.08 -14.30
CA LYS A 246 -22.93 23.72 -14.50
C LYS A 246 -23.02 22.36 -15.18
N SER A 247 -22.92 21.30 -14.39
CA SER A 247 -23.11 19.93 -14.86
C SER A 247 -23.96 19.15 -13.86
N SER A 248 -24.99 18.47 -14.37
CA SER A 248 -25.87 17.61 -13.57
C SER A 248 -25.15 16.36 -13.03
N THR A 249 -23.95 16.04 -13.56
CA THR A 249 -23.19 14.83 -13.22
C THR A 249 -21.94 15.12 -12.39
N ALA A 250 -21.54 16.38 -12.26
CA ALA A 250 -20.29 16.74 -11.61
C ALA A 250 -20.20 16.33 -10.14
N ILE A 251 -21.28 16.47 -9.38
CA ILE A 251 -21.31 15.99 -7.98
C ILE A 251 -21.17 14.47 -7.91
N ASN A 252 -21.77 13.73 -8.85
CA ASN A 252 -21.59 12.28 -8.92
C ASN A 252 -20.13 11.93 -9.22
N THR A 253 -19.51 12.61 -10.21
CA THR A 253 -18.10 12.43 -10.55
C THR A 253 -17.18 12.77 -9.37
N ALA A 254 -17.42 13.87 -8.66
CA ALA A 254 -16.62 14.25 -7.51
C ALA A 254 -16.71 13.23 -6.37
N ASN A 255 -17.92 12.76 -6.05
CA ASN A 255 -18.14 11.76 -5.01
C ASN A 255 -17.53 10.40 -5.39
N PHE A 256 -17.60 10.01 -6.66
CA PHE A 256 -16.89 8.84 -7.18
C PHE A 256 -15.39 8.96 -6.93
N ILE A 257 -14.77 10.08 -7.34
CA ILE A 257 -13.32 10.29 -7.18
C ILE A 257 -12.90 10.28 -5.71
N GLU A 258 -13.71 10.87 -4.82
CA GLU A 258 -13.46 10.86 -3.38
C GLU A 258 -13.43 9.44 -2.80
N ILE A 259 -14.40 8.61 -3.17
CA ILE A 259 -14.47 7.21 -2.72
C ILE A 259 -13.24 6.45 -3.19
N ILE A 260 -12.86 6.59 -4.46
CA ILE A 260 -11.67 5.95 -5.02
C ILE A 260 -10.39 6.42 -4.32
N ASN A 261 -10.24 7.72 -4.06
CA ASN A 261 -9.08 8.25 -3.36
C ASN A 261 -8.97 7.68 -1.94
N LYS A 262 -10.05 7.71 -1.16
CA LYS A 262 -10.07 7.20 0.22
C LYS A 262 -9.71 5.71 0.27
N MET A 263 -10.28 4.92 -0.65
CA MET A 263 -9.94 3.51 -0.81
C MET A 263 -8.45 3.31 -1.10
N PHE A 264 -7.90 4.03 -2.09
CA PHE A 264 -6.49 3.90 -2.45
C PHE A 264 -5.57 4.27 -1.28
N ASP A 265 -5.88 5.37 -0.58
CA ASP A 265 -5.13 5.82 0.60
C ASP A 265 -5.12 4.74 1.70
N SER A 266 -6.25 4.06 1.93
CA SER A 266 -6.37 2.95 2.91
C SER A 266 -5.58 1.72 2.52
N ALA A 267 -5.67 1.29 1.26
CA ALA A 267 -4.93 0.14 0.76
C ALA A 267 -3.42 0.39 0.56
N ASN A 268 -2.97 1.64 0.63
CA ASN A 268 -1.56 2.04 0.46
C ASN A 268 -1.01 2.80 1.68
N SER A 269 -1.47 2.43 2.87
CA SER A 269 -1.01 2.97 4.15
C SER A 269 0.46 2.59 4.43
N LYS A 270 1.22 3.51 5.02
CA LYS A 270 2.68 3.32 5.28
C LYS A 270 3.12 3.75 6.66
N HIS A 271 2.46 4.73 7.25
CA HIS A 271 2.89 5.37 8.49
C HIS A 271 1.79 5.25 9.55
N LEU A 272 2.16 4.77 10.74
CA LEU A 272 1.25 4.63 11.87
C LEU A 272 0.55 5.95 12.21
N TYR A 273 1.29 7.05 12.11
CA TYR A 273 0.84 8.41 12.41
C TYR A 273 0.83 9.27 11.14
N ASP A 274 -0.09 8.97 10.21
CA ASP A 274 -0.33 9.84 9.05
C ASP A 274 -1.38 10.92 9.41
N PRO A 275 -1.20 12.18 8.99
CA PRO A 275 -2.22 13.22 9.15
C PRO A 275 -3.56 12.84 8.49
N ASN A 276 -3.51 12.14 7.35
CA ASN A 276 -4.69 11.61 6.68
C ASN A 276 -5.09 10.28 7.35
N PRO A 277 -6.25 10.19 8.02
CA PRO A 277 -6.66 8.98 8.71
C PRO A 277 -6.79 7.79 7.76
N ASN A 278 -7.17 8.04 6.50
CA ASN A 278 -7.28 7.00 5.49
C ASN A 278 -5.92 6.37 5.17
N ARG A 279 -4.78 7.02 5.42
CA ARG A 279 -3.43 6.48 5.16
C ARG A 279 -2.80 5.80 6.37
N ARG A 280 -3.52 5.72 7.48
CA ARG A 280 -3.07 4.99 8.67
C ARG A 280 -3.31 3.49 8.47
N PRO A 281 -2.48 2.61 9.08
CA PRO A 281 -2.65 1.18 8.99
C PRO A 281 -4.01 0.69 9.50
N MET A 282 -4.41 -0.48 9.01
CA MET A 282 -5.56 -1.23 9.52
C MET A 282 -5.35 -1.52 11.02
N SER A 283 -6.27 -1.04 11.85
CA SER A 283 -6.25 -1.30 13.29
C SER A 283 -7.62 -1.02 13.90
N ASN A 284 -7.88 -1.54 15.10
CA ASN A 284 -9.11 -1.25 15.85
C ASN A 284 -9.27 0.25 16.20
N ARG A 285 -8.20 1.04 16.09
CA ARG A 285 -8.20 2.50 16.30
C ARG A 285 -8.50 3.28 15.01
N ASN A 286 -8.55 2.62 13.86
CA ASN A 286 -8.77 3.22 12.56
C ASN A 286 -9.96 2.54 11.86
N LEU A 287 -11.18 2.88 12.30
CA LEU A 287 -12.42 2.34 11.72
C LEU A 287 -12.64 2.81 10.27
N ASP A 288 -12.10 3.98 9.91
CA ASP A 288 -12.20 4.56 8.56
C ASP A 288 -11.68 3.58 7.49
N PHE A 289 -10.64 2.82 7.80
CA PHE A 289 -10.12 1.77 6.89
C PHE A 289 -11.22 0.76 6.52
N PHE A 290 -11.90 0.21 7.54
CA PHE A 290 -12.94 -0.79 7.33
C PHE A 290 -14.15 -0.21 6.60
N GLU A 291 -14.55 1.01 6.96
CA GLU A 291 -15.65 1.70 6.30
C GLU A 291 -15.34 1.95 4.82
N ASN A 292 -14.12 2.38 4.49
CA ASN A 292 -13.69 2.58 3.11
C ASN A 292 -13.64 1.27 2.32
N CYS A 293 -13.14 0.18 2.91
CA CYS A 293 -13.16 -1.15 2.29
C CYS A 293 -14.60 -1.65 2.06
N TRP A 294 -15.51 -1.43 3.01
CA TRP A 294 -16.92 -1.80 2.86
C TRP A 294 -17.63 -0.97 1.79
N LYS A 295 -17.39 0.34 1.77
CA LYS A 295 -17.86 1.24 0.71
C LYS A 295 -17.34 0.80 -0.65
N MET A 296 -16.08 0.35 -0.75
CA MET A 296 -15.54 -0.20 -2.00
C MET A 296 -16.31 -1.43 -2.46
N LEU A 297 -16.48 -2.41 -1.57
CA LEU A 297 -17.18 -3.67 -1.89
C LEU A 297 -18.60 -3.38 -2.39
N THR A 298 -19.35 -2.56 -1.66
CA THR A 298 -20.72 -2.17 -2.05
C THR A 298 -20.76 -1.34 -3.34
N PHE A 299 -19.73 -0.54 -3.61
CA PHE A 299 -19.64 0.31 -4.80
C PHE A 299 -19.29 -0.45 -6.07
N TYR A 300 -18.35 -1.40 -6.01
CA TYR A 300 -17.90 -2.16 -7.18
C TYR A 300 -18.76 -3.40 -7.47
N LEU A 301 -19.13 -4.18 -6.45
CA LEU A 301 -19.82 -5.46 -6.65
C LEU A 301 -21.29 -5.30 -7.06
N TYR A 302 -21.94 -4.20 -6.66
CA TYR A 302 -23.40 -4.07 -6.84
C TYR A 302 -23.84 -3.02 -7.86
N ASN A 303 -22.96 -2.13 -8.34
CA ASN A 303 -23.43 -0.84 -8.88
C ASN A 303 -22.81 -0.32 -10.18
N ALA A 304 -21.80 -0.96 -10.78
CA ALA A 304 -21.06 -0.36 -11.91
C ALA A 304 -21.10 -1.18 -13.22
N PRO A 305 -22.22 -1.17 -13.99
CA PRO A 305 -22.16 -1.51 -15.41
C PRO A 305 -21.44 -0.42 -16.20
N ARG A 306 -20.57 -0.82 -17.13
CA ARG A 306 -19.94 0.09 -18.10
C ARG A 306 -20.95 0.41 -19.21
N ILE A 307 -21.17 1.69 -19.52
CA ILE A 307 -21.94 2.07 -20.71
C ILE A 307 -20.99 2.26 -21.88
N PHE A 308 -21.19 1.50 -22.95
CA PHE A 308 -20.59 1.76 -24.26
C PHE A 308 -21.51 2.75 -24.99
N THR A 309 -21.17 4.04 -25.00
CA THR A 309 -21.78 4.94 -25.98
C THR A 309 -21.15 4.66 -27.33
N PHE A 310 -21.78 3.80 -28.14
CA PHE A 310 -21.62 3.89 -29.59
C PHE A 310 -22.23 5.23 -29.98
N THR A 311 -21.40 6.25 -30.19
CA THR A 311 -21.83 7.40 -30.98
C THR A 311 -22.17 6.84 -32.35
N SER A 312 -23.46 6.76 -32.65
CA SER A 312 -23.98 6.39 -33.96
C SER A 312 -23.24 7.19 -35.01
N LYS A 313 -22.53 6.48 -35.89
CA LYS A 313 -22.25 7.04 -37.20
C LYS A 313 -23.61 7.36 -37.79
N THR A 314 -23.83 8.65 -38.03
CA THR A 314 -24.79 9.22 -38.95
C THR A 314 -25.13 8.22 -40.06
N THR A 315 -26.39 7.81 -40.11
CA THR A 315 -27.01 7.23 -41.29
C THR A 315 -26.73 8.13 -42.50
N PRO A 316 -26.14 7.64 -43.60
CA PRO A 316 -26.37 8.26 -44.88
C PRO A 316 -27.82 7.97 -45.28
N ILE A 317 -28.51 9.03 -45.63
CA ILE A 317 -29.75 9.00 -46.39
C ILE A 317 -29.45 8.28 -47.70
N VAL A 318 -30.17 7.17 -47.92
CA VAL A 318 -30.72 6.52 -49.13
C VAL A 318 -30.63 5.01 -48.96
#